data_AF-A0A7D5IGV0-F1
#
_entry.id   AF-A0A7D5IGV0-F1
#
_cell.length_a   1.000
_cell.length_b   1.000
_cell.length_c   1.000
_cell.angle_alpha   90.00
_cell.angle_beta   90.00
_cell.angle_gamma   90.00
#
_symmetry.space_group_name_H-M   'P 1'
#
loop_
_entity.id
_entity.type
_entity.pdbx_description
1 polymer ?
#
loop_
_entity_poly.entity_id
_entity_poly.type
_entity_poly.pdbx_seq_one_letter_code
_entity_poly.pdbx_strand_id
1 'polypeptide(L)' 'MSTFLISDVHFDDCDVLKEYNRPFETVDEMNQELTKRWNSVVSGSDRVIFGGDLAEAENKKSSGAGSPD' A
#
# COMPACT_ATOMS: atom_id res chain seq x y z
N MET A 1 8.22 -9.95 22.54
CA MET A 1 8.77 -8.77 21.84
C MET A 1 9.68 -9.26 20.73
N SER A 2 9.19 -9.14 19.51
CA SER A 2 9.91 -9.43 18.27
C SER A 2 10.21 -8.13 17.53
N THR A 3 11.21 -8.15 16.65
CA THR A 3 11.46 -7.06 15.70
C THR A 3 11.17 -7.56 14.30
N PHE A 4 10.32 -6.84 13.58
CA PHE A 4 9.97 -7.11 12.18
C PHE A 4 10.55 -6.01 11.29
N LEU A 5 11.00 -6.41 10.10
CA LEU A 5 11.41 -5.50 9.03
C LEU A 5 10.50 -5.77 7.83
N ILE A 6 9.89 -4.70 7.32
CA ILE A 6 9.09 -4.71 6.09
C ILE A 6 9.42 -3.49 5.25
N SER A 7 9.23 -3.57 3.94
CA SER A 7 9.36 -2.49 2.99
C SER A 7 8.34 -2.68 1.86
N ASP A 8 8.17 -1.68 1.00
CA ASP A 8 7.45 -1.79 -0.29
C ASP A 8 5.98 -2.22 -0.10
N VAL A 9 5.34 -1.63 0.91
CA VAL A 9 3.92 -1.93 1.21
C VAL A 9 3.03 -1.26 0.16
N HIS A 10 3.42 -0.08 -0.33
CA HIS A 10 2.71 0.69 -1.35
C HIS A 10 1.24 0.91 -0.99
N PHE A 11 0.94 1.32 0.24
CA PHE A 11 -0.41 1.76 0.59
C PHE A 11 -0.83 2.92 -0.32
N ASP A 12 -2.10 2.97 -0.70
CA ASP A 12 -2.69 4.04 -1.52
C ASP A 12 -2.11 4.20 -2.95
N ASP A 13 -1.21 3.30 -3.35
CA ASP A 13 -0.65 3.28 -4.69
C ASP A 13 -1.55 2.43 -5.61
N CYS A 14 -2.26 3.09 -6.52
CA CYS A 14 -3.14 2.40 -7.47
C CYS A 14 -2.39 1.78 -8.65
N ASP A 15 -1.18 2.27 -8.95
CA ASP A 15 -0.42 1.87 -10.12
C ASP A 15 0.16 0.46 -9.89
N VAL A 16 0.57 0.14 -8.66
CA VAL A 16 1.12 -1.19 -8.29
C VAL A 16 0.15 -2.36 -8.46
N LEU A 17 -1.17 -2.11 -8.44
CA LEU A 17 -2.15 -3.17 -8.70
C LEU A 17 -1.94 -3.78 -10.09
N LYS A 18 -1.69 -2.91 -11.07
CA LYS A 18 -1.46 -3.31 -12.46
C LYS A 18 -0.01 -3.71 -12.70
N GLU A 19 0.93 -2.88 -12.25
CA GLU A 19 2.36 -3.07 -12.54
C GLU A 19 2.91 -4.38 -11.96
N TYR A 20 2.45 -4.76 -10.77
CA TYR A 20 2.90 -5.99 -10.10
C TYR A 20 1.84 -7.07 -10.03
N ASN A 21 0.73 -6.92 -10.77
CA ASN A 21 -0.40 -7.85 -10.77
C ASN A 21 -0.85 -8.22 -9.35
N ARG A 22 -0.95 -7.24 -8.45
CA ARG A 22 -1.41 -7.51 -7.08
C ARG A 22 -2.85 -8.05 -7.15
N PRO A 23 -3.19 -9.07 -6.35
CA PRO A 23 -4.45 -9.79 -6.46
C PRO A 23 -5.59 -9.06 -5.74
N PHE A 24 -5.81 -7.78 -6.07
CA PHE A 24 -6.85 -6.94 -5.50
C PHE A 24 -7.55 -6.16 -6.62
N GLU A 25 -8.85 -5.99 -6.51
CA GLU A 25 -9.62 -5.21 -7.49
C GLU A 25 -9.42 -3.71 -7.30
N THR A 26 -9.22 -3.28 -6.05
CA THR A 26 -9.08 -1.86 -5.68
C THR A 26 -7.95 -1.62 -4.69
N VAL A 27 -7.46 -0.38 -4.65
CA VAL A 27 -6.42 0.04 -3.71
C VAL A 27 -6.93 -0.02 -2.26
N ASP A 28 -8.21 0.31 -2.05
CA ASP A 28 -8.87 0.20 -0.75
C ASP A 28 -8.91 -1.25 -0.25
N GLU A 29 -9.26 -2.20 -1.12
CA GLU A 29 -9.24 -3.63 -0.79
C GLU A 29 -7.83 -4.08 -0.40
N MET A 30 -6.83 -3.70 -1.20
CA MET A 30 -5.42 -3.98 -0.91
C MET A 30 -5.02 -3.43 0.46
N ASN A 31 -5.31 -2.16 0.73
CA ASN A 31 -4.97 -1.49 1.98
C ASN A 31 -5.60 -2.20 3.19
N GLN A 32 -6.88 -2.55 3.10
CA GLN A 32 -7.61 -3.24 4.16
C GLN A 32 -7.03 -4.63 4.43
N GLU A 33 -6.75 -5.41 3.38
CA GLU A 33 -6.24 -6.77 3.55
C GLU A 33 -4.79 -6.78 4.06
N LEU A 34 -3.92 -5.89 3.56
CA LEU A 34 -2.54 -5.74 4.05
C LEU A 34 -2.53 -5.36 5.55
N THR A 35 -3.36 -4.39 5.94
CA THR A 35 -3.50 -3.95 7.34
C THR A 35 -4.00 -5.09 8.23
N LYS A 36 -5.05 -5.79 7.79
CA LYS A 36 -5.64 -6.92 8.52
C LYS A 36 -4.62 -8.04 8.73
N ARG A 37 -3.88 -8.43 7.68
CA ARG A 37 -2.86 -9.47 7.77
C ARG A 37 -1.74 -9.06 8.71
N TRP A 38 -1.23 -7.84 8.63
CA TRP A 38 -0.19 -7.37 9.54
C TRP A 38 -0.64 -7.38 10.99
N ASN A 39 -1.84 -6.85 11.27
CA ASN A 39 -2.39 -6.83 12.61
C ASN A 39 -2.65 -8.23 13.19
N SER A 40 -2.77 -9.27 12.35
CA SER A 40 -2.84 -10.66 12.82
C SER A 40 -1.49 -11.25 13.23
N VAL A 41 -0.38 -10.63 12.82
CA VAL A 41 1.00 -11.10 13.08
C VAL A 41 1.64 -10.35 14.24
N VAL A 42 1.41 -9.02 14.34
CA VAL A 42 2.06 -8.18 15.35
C VAL A 42 1.19 -7.92 16.57
N SER A 43 1.84 -7.73 17.70
CA SER A 43 1.25 -7.22 18.93
C SER A 43 1.72 -5.79 19.21
N GLY A 44 1.02 -5.09 20.11
CA GLY A 44 1.43 -3.74 20.55
C GLY A 44 2.77 -3.69 21.30
N SER A 45 3.39 -4.83 21.60
CA SER A 45 4.72 -4.92 22.23
C SER A 45 5.86 -5.13 21.23
N ASP A 46 5.54 -5.34 19.95
CA ASP A 46 6.52 -5.60 18.90
C ASP A 46 7.00 -4.31 18.24
N ARG A 47 8.20 -4.38 17.66
CA ARG A 47 8.78 -3.28 16.89
C ARG A 47 8.71 -3.62 15.41
N VAL A 48 8.04 -2.78 14.63
CA VAL A 48 8.01 -2.88 13.17
C VAL A 48 8.85 -1.75 12.59
N ILE A 49 9.84 -2.10 11.78
CA ILE A 49 10.70 -1.15 11.05
C ILE A 49 10.24 -1.15 9.60
N PHE A 50 9.90 0.02 9.08
CA PHE A 50 9.56 0.23 7.68
C PHE A 50 10.79 0.69 6.90
N GLY A 51 11.15 -0.06 5.86
CA GLY A 51 12.37 0.10 5.07
C GLY A 51 12.27 1.05 3.88
N GLY A 52 11.09 1.61 3.61
CA GLY A 52 10.83 2.44 2.43
C GLY A 52 9.48 2.11 1.81
N ASP A 53 9.06 2.95 0.85
CA ASP A 53 7.89 2.76 -0.01
C ASP A 53 6.63 2.29 0.74
N LEU A 54 6.33 3.03 1.82
CA LEU A 54 5.22 2.73 2.71
C LEU A 54 3.87 3.04 2.04
N ALA A 55 3.73 4.23 1.48
CA ALA A 55 2.48 4.73 0.90
C ALA A 55 2.74 5.78 -0.19
N GLU A 56 1.84 5.88 -1.17
CA GLU A 56 1.77 6.98 -2.12
C GLU A 56 1.04 8.17 -1.47
N ALA A 57 1.54 9.39 -1.67
CA ALA A 57 0.88 10.56 -1.11
C ALA A 57 -0.39 10.89 -1.91
N GLU A 58 -1.47 11.28 -1.24
CA GLU A 58 -2.67 11.80 -1.90
C GLU A 58 -2.37 13.12 -2.66
N ASN A 59 -1.81 13.02 -3.87
CA ASN A 59 -1.48 14.17 -4.73
C ASN A 59 -1.61 13.86 -6.23
N LYS A 60 -2.47 12.91 -6.62
CA LYS A 60 -2.91 12.80 -8.02
C LYS A 60 -4.33 13.32 -8.19
N LYS A 61 -4.49 14.65 -8.29
CA LYS A 61 -5.49 15.17 -9.23
C LYS A 61 -4.96 14.85 -10.62
N SER A 62 -5.37 13.73 -11.20
CA SER A 62 -5.19 13.52 -12.64
C SER A 62 -5.97 14.63 -13.35
N SER A 63 -5.24 15.61 -13.85
CA SER A 63 -5.75 16.54 -14.84
C SER A 63 -6.26 15.70 -16.01
N GLY A 64 -7.59 15.70 -16.22
CA GLY A 64 -8.17 15.24 -17.47
C GLY A 64 -7.60 16.07 -18.60
N ALA A 65 -6.64 15.51 -19.34
CA ALA A 65 -6.28 15.95 -20.67
C ALA A 65 -6.93 14.96 -21.65
N GLY A 66 -8.25 15.01 -21.74
CA GLY A 66 -8.92 14.61 -22.98
C GLY A 66 -8.56 15.67 -24.01
N SER A 67 -7.66 15.34 -24.93
CA SER A 67 -7.49 16.11 -26.16
C SER A 67 -8.65 15.71 -27.08
N PRO A 68 -9.56 16.62 -27.46
CA PRO A 68 -10.49 16.36 -28.54
C PRO A 68 -9.75 16.62 -29.86
N ASP A 69 -9.54 15.57 -30.64
CA ASP A 69 -9.62 15.68 -32.10
C ASP A 69 -11.09 15.49 -32.51
#